data_AF-A0A182T3G5-F1
#
_entry.id   AF-A0A182T3G5-F1
#
_cell.length_a   1.000
_cell.length_b   1.000
_cell.length_c   1.000
_cell.angle_alpha   90.00
_cell.angle_beta   90.00
_cell.angle_gamma   90.00
#
_symmetry.space_group_name_H-M   'P 1'
#
loop_
_entity.id
_entity.type
_entity.pdbx_description
1 polymer ?
#
loop_
_entity_poly.entity_id
_entity_poly.type
_entity_poly.pdbx_seq_one_letter_code
_entity_poly.pdbx_strand_id
1 'polypeptide(L)'
;APPKRFYKNTGVISSNGRYEITLDSRKLKTPRGLPFYVESEPLAIAIATEWDAQKEVIDRSSMHLTALSSTVIDNPNSLQKHDMVNYLVNYINTDTVLFHSSEEPELKKLQQQEWTPIVEWCNKRYEINLSSTDSLVVPTFEPGMAMNLSRYFSSYNTAALHGFVFAVDTIKSIILTMACVDRYIPIEKAVQLARLEEEFQQGHWGKQLG
;
A
#
# COMPACT_ATOMS: atom_id res chain seq x y z
N ALA A 1 -2.54 1.23 28.51
CA ALA A 1 -3.98 1.50 28.28
C ALA A 1 -4.11 2.60 27.23
N PRO A 2 -5.07 2.50 26.29
CA PRO A 2 -5.30 3.56 25.31
C PRO A 2 -5.68 4.87 26.02
N PRO A 3 -5.25 6.04 25.52
CA PRO A 3 -5.60 7.31 26.13
C PRO A 3 -7.10 7.59 25.96
N LYS A 4 -7.71 8.21 26.97
CA LYS A 4 -9.10 8.70 26.86
C LYS A 4 -9.20 9.80 25.81
N ARG A 5 -10.33 9.90 25.11
CA ARG A 5 -10.62 11.05 24.23
C ARG A 5 -10.64 12.31 25.08
N PHE A 6 -9.85 13.31 24.67
CA PHE A 6 -9.63 14.54 25.43
C PHE A 6 -10.09 15.80 24.69
N TYR A 7 -10.75 15.65 23.54
CA TYR A 7 -11.23 16.71 22.66
C TYR A 7 -12.69 16.49 22.29
N LYS A 8 -13.42 17.57 21.99
CA LYS A 8 -14.82 17.50 21.56
C LYS A 8 -14.95 17.55 20.05
N ASN A 9 -14.34 18.55 19.43
CA ASN A 9 -14.47 18.81 18.00
C ASN A 9 -13.17 18.47 17.26
N THR A 10 -13.31 18.10 15.99
CA THR A 10 -12.19 18.00 15.05
C THR A 10 -12.40 18.99 13.92
N GLY A 11 -11.32 19.42 13.29
CA GLY A 11 -11.39 20.36 12.17
C GLY A 11 -10.14 20.34 11.31
N VAL A 12 -10.25 20.91 10.12
CA VAL A 12 -9.14 21.10 9.18
C VAL A 12 -8.95 22.59 8.95
N ILE A 13 -7.70 23.04 9.03
CA ILE A 13 -7.32 24.41 8.67
C ILE A 13 -6.31 24.36 7.53
N SER A 14 -6.46 25.26 6.56
CA SER A 14 -5.56 25.38 5.41
C SER A 14 -4.62 26.58 5.57
N SER A 15 -3.32 26.38 5.32
CA SER A 15 -2.34 27.47 5.28
C SER A 15 -1.20 27.12 4.31
N ASN A 16 -0.87 28.02 3.40
CA ASN A 16 0.27 27.90 2.47
C ASN A 16 0.33 26.55 1.73
N GLY A 17 -0.82 26.04 1.24
CA GLY A 17 -0.90 24.77 0.52
C GLY A 17 -0.80 23.51 1.39
N ARG A 18 -0.86 23.67 2.72
CA ARG A 18 -0.89 22.57 3.69
C ARG A 18 -2.19 22.58 4.47
N TYR A 19 -2.60 21.40 4.90
CA TYR A 19 -3.80 21.17 5.71
C TYR A 19 -3.37 20.58 7.05
N GLU A 20 -3.70 21.28 8.12
CA GLU A 20 -3.42 20.84 9.49
C GLU A 20 -4.74 20.38 10.15
N ILE A 21 -4.64 19.31 10.93
CA ILE A 21 -5.78 18.80 11.70
C ILE A 21 -5.77 19.49 13.07
N THR A 22 -6.96 19.87 13.53
CA THR A 22 -7.19 20.48 14.84
C THR A 22 -8.09 19.60 15.68
N LEU A 23 -7.76 19.50 16.97
CA LEU A 23 -8.57 18.90 18.02
C LEU A 23 -8.98 20.04 18.95
N ASP A 24 -10.26 20.38 18.95
CA ASP A 24 -10.80 21.66 19.42
C ASP A 24 -10.05 22.85 18.79
N SER A 25 -9.27 23.60 19.58
CA SER A 25 -8.47 24.73 19.09
C SER A 25 -6.97 24.40 18.98
N ARG A 26 -6.56 23.15 19.21
CA ARG A 26 -5.16 22.75 19.23
C ARG A 26 -4.79 22.00 17.96
N LYS A 27 -3.68 22.39 17.34
CA LYS A 27 -3.11 21.67 16.19
C LYS A 27 -2.60 20.31 16.61
N LEU A 28 -2.93 19.30 15.82
CA LEU A 28 -2.42 17.94 15.98
C LEU A 28 -0.90 17.92 15.79
N LYS A 29 -0.24 17.04 16.55
CA LYS A 29 1.19 16.77 16.44
C LYS A 29 1.42 15.29 16.22
N THR A 30 2.53 14.97 15.57
CA THR A 30 3.01 13.61 15.44
C THR A 30 3.52 13.06 16.78
N PRO A 31 3.76 11.74 16.90
CA PRO A 31 4.39 11.16 18.08
C PRO A 31 5.74 11.79 18.46
N ARG A 32 6.56 12.26 17.50
CA ARG A 32 7.79 13.01 17.79
C ARG A 32 7.58 14.50 18.09
N GLY A 33 6.33 14.95 18.14
CA GLY A 33 5.97 16.32 18.48
C GLY A 33 6.08 17.32 17.33
N LEU A 34 6.26 16.84 16.09
CA LEU A 34 6.29 17.70 14.90
C LEU A 34 4.87 18.18 14.53
N PRO A 35 4.74 19.34 13.86
CA PRO A 35 3.44 19.79 13.33
C PRO A 35 2.86 18.74 12.37
N PHE A 36 1.63 18.31 12.62
CA PHE A 36 0.94 17.36 11.73
C PHE A 36 0.27 18.12 10.58
N TYR A 37 0.75 17.91 9.36
CA TYR A 37 0.13 18.46 8.16
C TYR A 37 0.18 17.48 6.98
N VAL A 38 -0.74 17.65 6.04
CA VAL A 38 -0.72 16.96 4.74
C VAL A 38 -0.93 17.97 3.60
N GLU A 39 -0.59 17.57 2.37
CA GLU A 39 -0.68 18.42 1.18
C GLU A 39 -1.95 18.14 0.35
N SER A 40 -2.89 17.37 0.92
CA SER A 40 -4.14 16.96 0.28
C SER A 40 -5.31 17.20 1.22
N GLU A 41 -6.25 18.05 0.80
CA GLU A 41 -7.46 18.37 1.57
C GLU A 41 -8.33 17.12 1.83
N PRO A 42 -8.62 16.25 0.83
CA PRO A 42 -9.37 15.03 1.09
C PRO A 42 -8.70 14.13 2.13
N LEU A 43 -7.36 14.04 2.11
CA LEU A 43 -6.61 13.26 3.11
C LEU A 43 -6.73 13.90 4.50
N ALA A 44 -6.66 15.23 4.61
CA ALA A 44 -6.82 15.92 5.88
C ALA A 44 -8.22 15.72 6.48
N ILE A 45 -9.26 15.78 5.64
CA ILE A 45 -10.65 15.52 6.05
C ILE A 45 -10.80 14.07 6.53
N ALA A 46 -10.24 13.10 5.79
CA ALA A 46 -10.29 11.70 6.18
C ALA A 46 -9.58 11.47 7.53
N ILE A 47 -8.41 12.08 7.75
CA ILE A 47 -7.70 12.02 9.03
C ILE A 47 -8.54 12.67 10.14
N ALA A 48 -9.09 13.86 9.92
CA ALA A 48 -9.98 14.49 10.90
C ALA A 48 -11.19 13.61 11.25
N THR A 49 -11.72 12.88 10.26
CA THR A 49 -12.81 11.91 10.45
C THR A 49 -12.37 10.71 11.31
N GLU A 50 -11.15 10.19 11.14
CA GLU A 50 -10.62 9.15 12.03
C GLU A 50 -10.56 9.61 13.50
N TRP A 51 -10.14 10.86 13.73
CA TRP A 51 -10.16 11.46 15.07
C TRP A 51 -11.58 11.67 15.58
N ASP A 52 -12.50 12.12 14.74
CA ASP A 52 -13.89 12.34 15.17
C ASP A 52 -14.61 11.05 15.54
N ALA A 53 -14.30 9.95 14.86
CA ALA A 53 -14.89 8.63 15.09
C ALA A 53 -14.51 8.01 16.45
N GLN A 54 -13.47 8.51 17.13
CA GLN A 54 -13.01 7.96 18.41
C GLN A 54 -14.05 8.20 19.51
N LYS A 55 -14.40 7.19 20.32
CA LYS A 55 -15.45 7.35 21.35
C LYS A 55 -14.85 7.75 22.70
N GLU A 56 -14.93 6.88 23.70
CA GLU A 56 -14.41 7.15 25.05
C GLU A 56 -12.88 7.07 25.11
N VAL A 57 -12.30 6.20 24.29
CA VAL A 57 -10.86 5.96 24.18
C VAL A 57 -10.42 6.17 22.74
N ILE A 58 -9.17 6.58 22.57
CA ILE A 58 -8.53 6.70 21.27
C ILE A 58 -7.93 5.34 20.91
N ASP A 59 -8.57 4.64 19.99
CA ASP A 59 -8.12 3.38 19.43
C ASP A 59 -7.27 3.62 18.18
N ARG A 60 -5.95 3.64 18.39
CA ARG A 60 -4.96 3.84 17.33
C ARG A 60 -5.01 2.77 16.24
N SER A 61 -5.53 1.57 16.54
CA SER A 61 -5.63 0.51 15.54
C SER A 61 -6.64 0.83 14.44
N SER A 62 -7.59 1.73 14.72
CA SER A 62 -8.59 2.22 13.77
C SER A 62 -8.17 3.46 12.97
N MET A 63 -6.97 4.00 13.21
CA MET A 63 -6.52 5.31 12.70
C MET A 63 -5.36 5.17 11.73
N HIS A 64 -5.58 4.42 10.64
CA HIS A 64 -4.53 4.04 9.69
C HIS A 64 -3.96 5.24 8.94
N LEU A 65 -4.78 6.20 8.52
CA LEU A 65 -4.33 7.39 7.80
C LEU A 65 -3.52 8.31 8.72
N THR A 66 -3.94 8.45 9.97
CA THR A 66 -3.21 9.19 11.01
C THR A 66 -1.84 8.54 11.26
N ALA A 67 -1.81 7.22 11.41
CA ALA A 67 -0.58 6.47 11.65
C ALA A 67 0.39 6.59 10.47
N LEU A 68 -0.08 6.35 9.25
CA LEU A 68 0.73 6.44 8.05
C LEU A 68 1.27 7.86 7.83
N SER A 69 0.42 8.89 7.96
CA SER A 69 0.84 10.28 7.80
C SER A 69 1.82 10.70 8.88
N SER A 70 1.66 10.22 10.12
CA SER A 70 2.65 10.44 11.18
C SER A 70 4.01 9.84 10.80
N THR A 71 4.03 8.62 10.25
CA THR A 71 5.27 7.97 9.78
C THR A 71 5.95 8.76 8.68
N VAL A 72 5.18 9.31 7.73
CA VAL A 72 5.72 10.17 6.66
C VAL A 72 6.39 11.42 7.23
N ILE A 73 5.74 12.08 8.19
CA ILE A 73 6.23 13.35 8.78
C ILE A 73 7.43 13.10 9.71
N ASP A 74 7.33 12.08 10.56
CA ASP A 74 8.38 11.75 11.53
C ASP A 74 9.59 11.06 10.88
N ASN A 75 9.40 10.43 9.73
CA ASN A 75 10.37 9.65 8.95
C ASN A 75 11.41 8.96 9.85
N PRO A 76 10.99 8.04 10.74
CA PRO A 76 11.85 7.53 11.81
C PRO A 76 13.09 6.82 11.28
N ASN A 77 13.01 6.25 10.09
CA ASN A 77 14.09 5.53 9.41
C ASN A 77 14.91 6.42 8.46
N SER A 78 14.62 7.73 8.42
CA SER A 78 15.28 8.70 7.52
C SER A 78 15.29 8.28 6.05
N LEU A 79 14.23 7.59 5.60
CA LEU A 79 14.10 7.09 4.23
C LEU A 79 14.14 8.25 3.25
N GLN A 80 15.03 8.14 2.25
CA GLN A 80 15.07 9.08 1.15
C GLN A 80 14.19 8.58 0.00
N LYS A 81 13.76 9.51 -0.85
CA LYS A 81 12.99 9.21 -2.06
C LYS A 81 13.67 8.14 -2.92
N HIS A 82 14.98 8.26 -3.12
CA HIS A 82 15.77 7.30 -3.90
C HIS A 82 15.76 5.89 -3.29
N ASP A 83 15.82 5.77 -1.96
CA ASP A 83 15.82 4.47 -1.28
C ASP A 83 14.49 3.75 -1.48
N MET A 84 13.37 4.46 -1.35
CA MET A 84 12.03 3.90 -1.58
C MET A 84 11.83 3.50 -3.04
N VAL A 85 12.29 4.32 -4.00
CA VAL A 85 12.22 3.97 -5.42
C VAL A 85 13.00 2.69 -5.69
N ASN A 86 14.23 2.58 -5.19
CA ASN A 86 15.05 1.38 -5.39
C ASN A 86 14.43 0.16 -4.71
N TYR A 87 13.88 0.31 -3.52
CA TYR A 87 13.14 -0.75 -2.84
C TYR A 87 12.00 -1.28 -3.72
N LEU A 88 11.14 -0.38 -4.20
CA LEU A 88 9.99 -0.71 -5.04
C LEU A 88 10.42 -1.38 -6.35
N VAL A 89 11.41 -0.83 -7.04
CA VAL A 89 11.93 -1.42 -8.30
C VAL A 89 12.50 -2.82 -8.06
N ASN A 90 13.21 -3.04 -6.96
CA ASN A 90 13.78 -4.36 -6.65
C ASN A 90 12.71 -5.37 -6.21
N TYR A 91 11.64 -4.90 -5.55
CA TYR A 91 10.56 -5.76 -5.05
C TYR A 91 9.82 -6.49 -6.17
N ILE A 92 9.75 -5.90 -7.37
CA ILE A 92 8.94 -6.46 -8.48
C ILE A 92 9.36 -7.87 -8.89
N ASN A 93 10.63 -8.23 -8.68
CA ASN A 93 11.13 -9.56 -9.03
C ASN A 93 10.64 -10.63 -8.06
N THR A 94 10.32 -10.23 -6.84
CA THR A 94 9.81 -11.08 -5.77
C THR A 94 8.31 -10.86 -5.55
N ASP A 95 7.62 -10.24 -6.51
CA ASP A 95 6.18 -10.00 -6.39
C ASP A 95 5.42 -11.32 -6.38
N THR A 96 4.53 -11.49 -5.41
CA THR A 96 3.74 -12.72 -5.23
C THR A 96 3.04 -13.18 -6.50
N VAL A 97 2.52 -12.25 -7.33
CA VAL A 97 1.76 -12.63 -8.53
C VAL A 97 2.60 -13.23 -9.65
N LEU A 98 3.94 -13.24 -9.51
CA LEU A 98 4.85 -13.90 -10.44
C LEU A 98 5.11 -15.37 -10.09
N PHE A 99 4.80 -15.81 -8.87
CA PHE A 99 5.15 -17.16 -8.40
C PHE A 99 3.90 -18.05 -8.40
N HIS A 100 3.76 -18.88 -9.43
CA HIS A 100 2.63 -19.79 -9.56
C HIS A 100 2.95 -21.14 -8.91
N SER A 101 1.93 -21.82 -8.42
CA SER A 101 2.06 -23.15 -7.82
C SER A 101 2.59 -24.18 -8.83
N SER A 102 3.58 -24.96 -8.41
CA SER A 102 4.10 -26.11 -9.14
C SER A 102 3.47 -27.44 -8.70
N GLU A 103 2.90 -27.48 -7.49
CA GLU A 103 2.44 -28.71 -6.84
C GLU A 103 0.92 -28.90 -6.93
N GLU A 104 0.14 -27.82 -7.08
CA GLU A 104 -1.31 -27.86 -7.11
C GLU A 104 -1.87 -27.36 -8.46
N PRO A 105 -2.19 -28.26 -9.41
CA PRO A 105 -2.62 -27.88 -10.76
C PRO A 105 -3.89 -27.01 -10.80
N GLU A 106 -4.83 -27.24 -9.88
CA GLU A 106 -6.06 -26.44 -9.79
C GLU A 106 -5.77 -25.01 -9.35
N LEU A 107 -4.90 -24.82 -8.36
CA LEU A 107 -4.42 -23.51 -7.93
C LEU A 107 -3.64 -22.82 -9.06
N LYS A 108 -2.72 -23.54 -9.73
CA LYS A 108 -1.95 -23.00 -10.85
C LYS A 108 -2.86 -22.48 -11.96
N LYS A 109 -3.93 -23.22 -12.29
CA LYS A 109 -4.93 -22.81 -13.28
C LYS A 109 -5.66 -21.54 -12.84
N LEU A 110 -6.06 -21.44 -11.57
CA LEU A 110 -6.71 -20.24 -11.03
C LEU A 110 -5.76 -19.03 -11.04
N GLN A 111 -4.51 -19.20 -10.63
CA GLN A 111 -3.48 -18.16 -10.69
C GLN A 111 -3.24 -17.68 -12.13
N GLN A 112 -3.14 -18.59 -13.10
CA GLN A 112 -3.05 -18.21 -14.51
C GLN A 112 -4.27 -17.42 -14.99
N GLN A 113 -5.47 -17.79 -14.57
CA GLN A 113 -6.69 -17.07 -14.96
C GLN A 113 -6.75 -15.66 -14.38
N GLU A 114 -6.30 -15.50 -13.14
CA GLU A 114 -6.52 -14.29 -12.36
C GLU A 114 -5.32 -13.33 -12.33
N TRP A 115 -4.08 -13.85 -12.28
CA TRP A 115 -2.87 -13.05 -12.18
C TRP A 115 -2.23 -12.73 -13.53
N THR A 116 -2.25 -13.65 -14.50
CA THR A 116 -1.64 -13.41 -15.82
C THR A 116 -2.16 -12.14 -16.51
N PRO A 117 -3.48 -11.84 -16.53
CA PRO A 117 -3.98 -10.60 -17.14
C PRO A 117 -3.40 -9.32 -16.48
N ILE A 118 -3.14 -9.36 -15.17
CA ILE A 118 -2.57 -8.22 -14.43
C ILE A 118 -1.09 -8.05 -14.78
N VAL A 119 -0.34 -9.15 -14.88
CA VAL A 119 1.08 -9.13 -15.29
C VAL A 119 1.21 -8.63 -16.73
N GLU A 120 0.35 -9.08 -17.64
CA GLU A 120 0.30 -8.61 -19.03
C GLU A 120 -0.01 -7.11 -19.12
N TRP A 121 -1.00 -6.65 -18.34
CA TRP A 121 -1.30 -5.23 -18.23
C TRP A 121 -0.08 -4.43 -17.73
N CYS A 122 0.60 -4.90 -16.70
CA CYS A 122 1.78 -4.25 -16.12
C CYS A 122 2.91 -4.15 -17.17
N ASN A 123 3.22 -5.25 -17.85
CA ASN A 123 4.19 -5.30 -18.93
C ASN A 123 3.90 -4.27 -20.02
N LYS A 124 2.65 -4.20 -20.48
CA LYS A 124 2.24 -3.24 -21.51
C LYS A 124 2.28 -1.80 -21.01
N ARG A 125 1.82 -1.54 -19.79
CA ARG A 125 1.66 -0.19 -19.21
C ARG A 125 2.98 0.49 -18.91
N TYR A 126 3.96 -0.29 -18.45
CA TYR A 126 5.26 0.21 -17.99
C TYR A 126 6.41 -0.16 -18.94
N GLU A 127 6.11 -0.80 -20.07
CA GLU A 127 7.07 -1.23 -21.08
C GLU A 127 8.18 -2.09 -20.45
N ILE A 128 7.74 -3.13 -19.74
CA ILE A 128 8.60 -4.14 -19.09
C ILE A 128 8.18 -5.54 -19.56
N ASN A 129 8.96 -6.57 -19.23
CA ASN A 129 8.71 -7.95 -19.65
C ASN A 129 8.93 -8.92 -18.49
N LEU A 130 7.97 -8.91 -17.55
CA LEU A 130 7.88 -9.88 -16.47
C LEU A 130 7.24 -11.17 -16.98
N SER A 131 7.69 -12.29 -16.44
CA SER A 131 7.13 -13.61 -16.70
C SER A 131 6.89 -14.32 -15.38
N SER A 132 5.77 -15.04 -15.29
CA SER A 132 5.50 -15.91 -14.15
C SER A 132 6.48 -17.09 -14.14
N THR A 133 6.84 -17.56 -12.95
CA THR A 133 7.67 -18.73 -12.69
C THR A 133 6.91 -19.72 -11.83
N ASP A 134 7.14 -21.02 -12.01
CA ASP A 134 6.72 -22.08 -11.08
C ASP A 134 7.90 -22.64 -10.27
N SER A 135 9.05 -21.98 -10.35
CA SER A 135 10.24 -22.29 -9.58
C SER A 135 10.48 -21.25 -8.50
N LEU A 136 11.23 -21.64 -7.46
CA LEU A 136 11.72 -20.72 -6.42
C LEU A 136 12.81 -19.76 -6.95
N VAL A 137 13.18 -19.86 -8.22
CA VAL A 137 14.13 -18.95 -8.84
C VAL A 137 13.43 -17.64 -9.16
N VAL A 138 13.95 -16.56 -8.57
CA VAL A 138 13.51 -15.19 -8.85
C VAL A 138 13.78 -14.87 -10.31
N PRO A 139 12.76 -14.43 -11.10
CA PRO A 139 12.96 -14.01 -12.47
C PRO A 139 14.04 -12.93 -12.59
N THR A 140 14.94 -13.08 -13.57
CA THR A 140 15.97 -12.06 -13.83
C THR A 140 15.35 -10.85 -14.51
N PHE A 141 15.64 -9.70 -13.95
CA PHE A 141 15.12 -8.42 -14.39
C PHE A 141 16.10 -7.75 -15.34
N GLU A 142 15.66 -7.52 -16.58
CA GLU A 142 16.50 -6.86 -17.59
C GLU A 142 16.85 -5.43 -17.15
N PRO A 143 18.13 -5.01 -17.20
CA PRO A 143 18.56 -3.70 -16.71
C PRO A 143 17.80 -2.50 -17.29
N GLY A 144 17.33 -2.61 -18.55
CA GLY A 144 16.55 -1.54 -19.21
C GLY A 144 15.18 -1.28 -18.58
N MET A 145 14.58 -2.29 -17.94
CA MET A 145 13.23 -2.21 -17.35
C MET A 145 13.22 -1.43 -16.03
N ALA A 146 14.34 -1.43 -15.29
CA ALA A 146 14.49 -0.72 -14.01
C ALA A 146 14.30 0.77 -14.21
N MET A 147 14.80 1.27 -15.34
CA MET A 147 14.75 2.67 -15.67
C MET A 147 13.30 3.16 -15.85
N ASN A 148 12.44 2.35 -16.49
CA ASN A 148 11.04 2.72 -16.69
C ASN A 148 10.27 2.77 -15.37
N LEU A 149 10.44 1.76 -14.52
CA LEU A 149 9.83 1.73 -13.19
C LEU A 149 10.39 2.82 -12.27
N SER A 150 11.72 3.02 -12.28
CA SER A 150 12.37 4.08 -11.51
C SER A 150 11.86 5.46 -11.91
N ARG A 151 11.67 5.71 -13.22
CA ARG A 151 11.05 6.96 -13.72
C ARG A 151 9.61 7.10 -13.24
N TYR A 152 8.82 6.03 -13.30
CA TYR A 152 7.44 6.02 -12.82
C TYR A 152 7.36 6.38 -11.34
N PHE A 153 8.08 5.66 -10.46
CA PHE A 153 8.06 5.94 -9.02
C PHE A 153 8.69 7.30 -8.68
N SER A 154 9.74 7.70 -9.39
CA SER A 154 10.37 9.01 -9.18
C SER A 154 9.47 10.19 -9.56
N SER A 155 8.38 9.98 -10.31
CA SER A 155 7.40 11.03 -10.59
C SER A 155 6.53 11.39 -9.37
N TYR A 156 6.40 10.47 -8.39
CA TYR A 156 5.61 10.69 -7.19
C TYR A 156 6.37 11.52 -6.14
N ASN A 157 5.63 12.22 -5.28
CA ASN A 157 6.21 12.87 -4.11
C ASN A 157 6.55 11.84 -3.01
N THR A 158 7.30 12.27 -2.01
CA THR A 158 7.76 11.41 -0.91
C THR A 158 6.61 10.77 -0.12
N ALA A 159 5.50 11.50 0.09
CA ALA A 159 4.34 10.99 0.81
C ALA A 159 3.64 9.84 0.05
N ALA A 160 3.46 10.00 -1.27
CA ALA A 160 2.92 8.96 -2.12
C ALA A 160 3.82 7.71 -2.15
N LEU A 161 5.14 7.88 -2.17
CA LEU A 161 6.08 6.75 -2.12
C LEU A 161 6.01 5.96 -0.82
N HIS A 162 5.83 6.63 0.33
CA HIS A 162 5.55 5.92 1.58
C HIS A 162 4.24 5.12 1.50
N GLY A 163 3.21 5.69 0.86
CA GLY A 163 1.95 4.99 0.58
C GLY A 163 2.16 3.73 -0.27
N PHE A 164 2.96 3.82 -1.33
CA PHE A 164 3.36 2.66 -2.14
C PHE A 164 4.07 1.60 -1.30
N VAL A 165 5.14 1.97 -0.59
CA VAL A 165 5.89 1.03 0.26
C VAL A 165 4.97 0.34 1.25
N PHE A 166 4.10 1.08 1.94
CA PHE A 166 3.13 0.53 2.88
C PHE A 166 2.16 -0.45 2.21
N ALA A 167 1.61 -0.10 1.05
CA ALA A 167 0.69 -0.97 0.32
C ALA A 167 1.38 -2.26 -0.15
N VAL A 168 2.56 -2.15 -0.76
CA VAL A 168 3.38 -3.30 -1.20
C VAL A 168 3.72 -4.20 -0.03
N ASP A 169 4.13 -3.65 1.10
CA ASP A 169 4.45 -4.44 2.29
C ASP A 169 3.23 -5.13 2.88
N THR A 170 2.04 -4.56 2.70
CA THR A 170 0.78 -5.09 3.24
C THR A 170 0.25 -6.25 2.39
N ILE A 171 0.13 -6.06 1.08
CA ILE A 171 -0.46 -7.06 0.17
C ILE A 171 0.58 -7.92 -0.55
N LYS A 172 1.87 -7.69 -0.29
CA LYS A 172 3.02 -8.39 -0.89
C LYS A 172 3.08 -8.36 -2.42
N SER A 173 2.47 -7.33 -3.02
CA SER A 173 2.46 -7.17 -4.47
C SER A 173 2.52 -5.70 -4.87
N ILE A 174 3.59 -5.35 -5.56
CA ILE A 174 3.77 -4.08 -6.23
C ILE A 174 2.95 -3.99 -7.51
N ILE A 175 2.79 -5.10 -8.23
CA ILE A 175 2.00 -5.17 -9.46
C ILE A 175 0.52 -4.89 -9.16
N LEU A 176 -0.04 -5.51 -8.12
CA LEU A 176 -1.41 -5.23 -7.68
C LEU A 176 -1.56 -3.80 -7.13
N THR A 177 -0.57 -3.32 -6.38
CA THR A 177 -0.57 -1.93 -5.87
C THR A 177 -0.60 -0.93 -7.03
N MET A 178 0.25 -1.13 -8.05
CA MET A 178 0.30 -0.29 -9.24
C MET A 178 -1.02 -0.35 -10.03
N ALA A 179 -1.62 -1.55 -10.16
CA ALA A 179 -2.92 -1.73 -10.79
C ALA A 179 -4.04 -0.96 -10.08
N CYS A 180 -4.02 -0.89 -8.74
CA CYS A 180 -4.95 -0.07 -7.98
C CYS A 180 -4.72 1.44 -8.17
N VAL A 181 -3.47 1.89 -8.07
CA VAL A 181 -3.15 3.33 -8.18
C VAL A 181 -3.49 3.86 -9.58
N ASP A 182 -3.18 3.10 -10.63
CA ASP A 182 -3.54 3.43 -12.02
C ASP A 182 -5.03 3.16 -12.32
N ARG A 183 -5.82 2.72 -11.33
CA ARG A 183 -7.25 2.42 -11.43
C ARG A 183 -7.60 1.37 -12.48
N TYR A 184 -6.68 0.46 -12.76
CA TYR A 184 -6.91 -0.68 -13.64
C TYR A 184 -7.83 -1.72 -12.98
N ILE A 185 -7.65 -1.94 -11.67
CA ILE A 185 -8.53 -2.78 -10.86
C ILE A 185 -8.99 -2.04 -9.60
N PRO A 186 -10.20 -2.35 -9.09
CA PRO A 186 -10.67 -1.81 -7.81
C PRO A 186 -9.89 -2.43 -6.64
N ILE A 187 -9.93 -1.77 -5.48
CA ILE A 187 -9.20 -2.17 -4.26
C ILE A 187 -9.61 -3.57 -3.81
N GLU A 188 -10.91 -3.85 -3.82
CA GLU A 188 -11.49 -5.12 -3.41
C GLU A 188 -10.93 -6.27 -4.25
N LYS A 189 -10.74 -6.04 -5.56
CA LYS A 189 -10.15 -7.04 -6.46
C LYS A 189 -8.67 -7.25 -6.16
N ALA A 190 -7.90 -6.20 -5.90
CA ALA A 190 -6.49 -6.37 -5.54
C ALA A 190 -6.31 -7.15 -4.23
N VAL A 191 -7.13 -6.88 -3.22
CA VAL A 191 -7.10 -7.63 -1.95
C VAL A 191 -7.47 -9.10 -2.17
N GLN A 192 -8.50 -9.36 -2.97
CA GLN A 192 -8.86 -10.73 -3.34
C GLN A 192 -7.71 -11.45 -4.07
N LEU A 193 -7.10 -10.79 -5.07
CA LEU A 193 -6.00 -11.37 -5.83
C LEU A 193 -4.76 -11.63 -4.97
N ALA A 194 -4.45 -10.75 -4.02
CA ALA A 194 -3.34 -10.92 -3.09
C ALA A 194 -3.55 -12.10 -2.12
N ARG A 195 -4.81 -12.48 -1.85
CA ARG A 195 -5.19 -13.56 -0.94
C ARG A 195 -5.65 -14.83 -1.65
N LEU A 196 -5.50 -14.89 -2.97
CA LEU A 196 -6.03 -15.97 -3.81
C LEU A 196 -5.59 -17.36 -3.33
N GLU A 197 -4.34 -17.51 -2.92
CA GLU A 197 -3.82 -18.79 -2.38
C GLU A 197 -4.45 -19.14 -1.02
N GLU A 198 -4.54 -18.17 -0.11
CA GLU A 198 -5.18 -18.37 1.21
C GLU A 198 -6.64 -18.79 1.05
N GLU A 199 -7.37 -18.11 0.16
CA GLU A 199 -8.78 -18.39 -0.13
C GLU A 199 -8.97 -19.77 -0.76
N PHE A 200 -8.07 -20.16 -1.67
CA PHE A 200 -8.06 -21.49 -2.26
C PHE A 200 -7.86 -22.58 -1.19
N GLN A 201 -6.84 -22.43 -0.32
CA GLN A 201 -6.54 -23.40 0.74
C GLN A 201 -7.70 -23.52 1.74
N GLN A 202 -8.31 -22.41 2.15
CA GLN A 202 -9.47 -22.41 3.05
C GLN A 202 -10.67 -23.13 2.42
N GLY A 203 -10.92 -22.92 1.13
CA GLY A 203 -12.01 -23.56 0.40
C GLY A 203 -11.80 -25.06 0.15
N HIS A 204 -10.55 -25.50 -0.03
CA HIS A 204 -10.20 -26.91 -0.22
C HIS A 204 -10.17 -27.68 1.10
N TRP A 205 -9.56 -27.11 2.15
CA TRP A 205 -9.39 -27.80 3.44
C TRP A 205 -10.66 -27.74 4.30
N GLY A 206 -11.48 -26.70 4.13
CA GLY A 206 -12.83 -26.63 4.71
C GLY A 206 -13.79 -27.71 4.17
N LYS A 207 -13.53 -28.27 2.98
CA LYS A 207 -14.28 -29.40 2.41
C LYS A 207 -13.72 -30.78 2.81
N GLN A 208 -12.48 -30.85 3.29
CA GLN A 208 -11.85 -32.10 3.73
C GLN A 208 -12.09 -32.41 5.22
N LEU A 209 -12.44 -31.39 6.01
CA LEU A 209 -12.79 -31.50 7.44
C LEU A 209 -14.30 -31.60 7.70
N GLY A 210 -15.13 -31.73 6.64
CA GLY A 210 -16.59 -31.86 6.71
C GLY A 210 -17.08 -33.27 6.40
#